data_AF-A0A229X2G3-F1
#
_entry.id   AF-A0A229X2G3-F1
#
_cell.length_a   1.000
_cell.length_b   1.000
_cell.length_c   1.000
_cell.angle_alpha   90.00
_cell.angle_beta   90.00
_cell.angle_gamma   90.00
#
_symmetry.space_group_name_H-M   'P 1'
#
loop_
_entity.id
_entity.type
_entity.pdbx_description
1 polymer ?
#
loop_
_entity_poly.entity_id
_entity_poly.type
_entity_poly.pdbx_seq_one_letter_code
_entity_poly.pdbx_strand_id
1 'polypeptide(L)'
;MSEPGPESIPTSADPRSKRPVKRRAVTPLSEQASQIEHLFRDPNKEIKIPDPSRQRTAASLAPPPEIVANVQGSSAGAGSGEFHVYKASRRREYERLRLMQSEVEKEKEDKEWEQKREEARRRDEEKTEKNRKRREKRNAAKKKSNNNNNNNGNQDAAVYKGPNKMAVEQALRRTENGQGDEEDQAMPVDGADQSTETPGVIIHED
;
A
#
# COMPACT_ATOMS: atom_id res chain seq x y z
N MET A 1 -65.42 19.12 8.79
CA MET A 1 -63.96 19.07 8.66
C MET A 1 -63.68 19.02 7.17
N SER A 2 -63.47 20.19 6.56
CA SER A 2 -63.25 20.34 5.11
C SER A 2 -61.88 19.79 4.73
N GLU A 3 -61.85 18.97 3.68
CA GLU A 3 -60.64 18.37 3.12
C GLU A 3 -59.64 19.47 2.71
N PRO A 4 -58.33 19.28 2.95
CA PRO A 4 -57.34 20.24 2.50
C PRO A 4 -57.29 20.25 0.96
N GLY A 5 -57.64 21.38 0.37
CA GLY A 5 -57.61 21.59 -1.08
C GLY A 5 -56.19 21.51 -1.66
N PRO A 6 -56.06 21.41 -2.99
CA PRO A 6 -54.80 21.15 -3.71
C PRO A 6 -53.69 22.19 -3.47
N GLU A 7 -54.00 23.33 -2.85
CA GLU A 7 -53.06 24.39 -2.51
C GLU A 7 -52.27 24.13 -1.21
N SER A 8 -52.62 23.09 -0.43
CA SER A 8 -51.91 22.78 0.81
C SER A 8 -50.76 21.79 0.66
N ILE A 9 -50.47 21.34 -0.56
CA ILE A 9 -49.31 20.48 -0.81
C ILE A 9 -48.07 21.38 -0.70
N PRO A 10 -47.13 21.10 0.22
CA PRO A 10 -45.92 21.90 0.29
C PRO A 10 -45.26 21.92 -1.08
N THR A 11 -44.91 23.09 -1.60
CA THR A 11 -44.34 23.31 -2.94
C THR A 11 -43.07 22.50 -3.22
N SER A 12 -42.49 21.84 -2.20
CA SER A 12 -41.41 20.86 -2.34
C SER A 12 -41.86 19.50 -2.88
N ALA A 13 -43.16 19.20 -2.90
CA ALA A 13 -43.75 17.94 -3.36
C ALA A 13 -44.52 18.08 -4.68
N ASP A 14 -44.57 19.27 -5.28
CA ASP A 14 -45.19 19.50 -6.59
C ASP A 14 -44.25 19.10 -7.75
N PRO A 15 -44.60 18.08 -8.57
CA PRO A 15 -43.78 17.62 -9.69
C PRO A 15 -43.65 18.66 -10.83
N ARG A 16 -44.49 19.72 -10.86
CA ARG A 16 -44.35 20.84 -11.80
C ARG A 16 -43.35 21.89 -11.34
N SER A 17 -42.95 21.88 -10.07
CA SER A 17 -41.96 22.83 -9.55
C SER A 17 -40.56 22.44 -10.04
N LYS A 18 -39.94 23.29 -10.88
CA LYS A 18 -38.53 23.12 -11.30
C LYS A 18 -37.54 23.58 -10.22
N ARG A 19 -37.95 23.59 -8.95
CA ARG A 19 -37.03 23.92 -7.86
C ARG A 19 -36.00 22.80 -7.74
N PRO A 20 -34.71 23.11 -7.56
CA PRO A 20 -33.70 22.08 -7.34
C PRO A 20 -34.04 21.34 -6.04
N VAL A 21 -34.56 20.12 -6.17
CA VAL A 21 -34.72 19.20 -5.04
C VAL A 21 -33.35 18.93 -4.46
N LYS A 22 -33.25 18.94 -3.13
CA LYS A 22 -32.02 18.65 -2.38
C LYS A 22 -31.45 17.35 -2.95
N ARG A 23 -30.30 17.41 -3.63
CA ARG A 23 -29.70 16.25 -4.29
C ARG A 23 -29.60 15.15 -3.24
N ARG A 24 -30.22 14.00 -3.50
CA ARG A 24 -30.04 12.82 -2.65
C ARG A 24 -28.55 12.48 -2.70
N ALA A 25 -27.93 12.30 -1.54
CA ALA A 25 -26.55 11.84 -1.48
C ALA A 25 -26.48 10.51 -2.22
N VAL A 26 -25.73 10.48 -3.32
CA VAL A 26 -25.58 9.28 -4.13
C VAL A 26 -24.80 8.28 -3.27
N THR A 27 -25.47 7.19 -2.90
CA THR A 27 -24.79 6.07 -2.25
C THR A 27 -23.87 5.39 -3.27
N PRO A 28 -22.77 4.75 -2.85
CA PRO A 28 -21.89 4.01 -3.76
C PRO A 28 -22.66 2.99 -4.61
N LEU A 29 -23.67 2.35 -4.02
CA LEU A 29 -24.55 1.42 -4.72
C LEU A 29 -25.37 2.10 -5.81
N SER A 30 -25.94 3.29 -5.54
CA SER A 30 -26.70 4.03 -6.56
C SER A 30 -25.83 4.56 -7.69
N GLU A 31 -24.56 4.91 -7.42
CA GLU A 31 -23.61 5.31 -8.45
C GLU A 31 -23.31 4.14 -9.39
N GLN A 32 -22.97 2.97 -8.83
CA GLN A 32 -22.76 1.74 -9.58
C GLN A 32 -24.00 1.35 -10.40
N ALA A 33 -25.19 1.42 -9.81
CA ALA A 33 -26.45 1.12 -10.51
C ALA A 33 -26.66 2.05 -11.71
N SER A 34 -26.41 3.35 -11.56
CA SER A 34 -26.51 4.32 -12.67
C SER A 34 -25.50 4.06 -13.78
N GLN A 35 -24.27 3.65 -13.43
CA GLN A 35 -23.24 3.31 -14.41
C GLN A 35 -23.60 2.02 -15.16
N ILE A 36 -24.15 1.03 -14.46
CA ILE A 36 -24.65 -0.22 -15.03
C ILE A 36 -25.83 0.06 -15.99
N GLU A 37 -26.79 0.88 -15.58
CA GLU A 37 -27.93 1.28 -16.43
C GLU A 37 -27.45 1.99 -17.70
N HIS A 38 -26.42 2.84 -17.59
CA HIS A 38 -25.82 3.50 -18.75
C HIS A 38 -25.14 2.51 -19.71
N LEU A 39 -24.40 1.52 -19.18
CA LEU A 39 -23.75 0.49 -19.99
C LEU A 39 -24.78 -0.42 -20.69
N PHE A 40 -25.89 -0.74 -20.03
CA PHE A 40 -26.96 -1.57 -20.61
C PHE A 40 -27.83 -0.85 -21.64
N ARG A 41 -27.75 0.49 -21.75
CA ARG A 41 -28.46 1.23 -22.79
C ARG A 41 -28.05 0.78 -24.20
N ASP A 42 -26.76 0.50 -24.39
CA ASP A 42 -26.17 0.05 -25.66
C ASP A 42 -25.22 -1.13 -25.43
N PRO A 43 -25.72 -2.37 -25.29
CA PRO A 43 -24.90 -3.53 -24.92
C PRO A 43 -23.91 -3.97 -26.00
N ASN A 44 -24.10 -3.54 -27.25
CA ASN A 44 -23.20 -3.85 -28.37
C ASN A 44 -21.99 -2.91 -28.46
N LYS A 45 -21.92 -1.87 -27.62
CA LYS A 45 -20.83 -0.90 -27.63
C LYS A 45 -19.58 -1.49 -26.97
N GLU A 46 -18.47 -1.51 -27.70
CA GLU A 46 -17.20 -1.96 -27.15
C GLU A 46 -16.75 -1.07 -25.98
N ILE A 47 -16.41 -1.71 -24.85
CA ILE A 47 -15.93 -1.03 -23.65
C ILE A 47 -14.39 -0.96 -23.75
N LYS A 48 -13.87 0.26 -23.93
CA LYS A 48 -12.43 0.52 -23.92
C LYS A 48 -11.94 0.64 -22.47
N ILE A 49 -11.25 -0.39 -21.98
CA ILE A 49 -10.54 -0.32 -20.71
C ILE A 49 -9.26 0.50 -20.94
N PRO A 50 -8.99 1.56 -20.17
CA PRO A 50 -7.78 2.34 -20.34
C PRO A 50 -6.56 1.49 -19.99
N ASP A 51 -5.50 1.66 -20.77
CA ASP A 51 -4.19 1.09 -20.45
C ASP A 51 -3.67 1.63 -19.12
N PRO A 52 -2.83 0.86 -18.40
CA PRO A 52 -2.21 1.35 -17.17
C PRO A 52 -1.43 2.64 -17.46
N SER A 53 -1.55 3.61 -16.56
CA SER A 53 -0.86 4.90 -16.71
C SER A 53 0.65 4.68 -16.80
N ARG A 54 1.26 5.01 -17.94
CA ARG A 54 2.72 4.97 -18.09
C ARG A 54 3.34 6.07 -17.24
N GLN A 55 4.23 5.69 -16.32
CA GLN A 55 4.96 6.66 -15.51
C GLN A 55 5.84 7.53 -16.41
N ARG A 56 5.94 8.83 -16.09
CA ARG A 56 6.87 9.74 -16.78
C ARG A 56 8.28 9.40 -16.34
N THR A 57 9.08 8.92 -17.30
CA THR A 57 10.48 8.54 -17.13
C THR A 57 11.40 9.41 -17.98
N ALA A 58 12.71 9.39 -17.77
CA ALA A 58 13.70 10.04 -18.60
C ALA A 58 13.58 9.61 -20.07
N ALA A 59 13.22 8.35 -20.32
CA ALA A 59 12.93 7.83 -21.67
C ALA A 59 11.61 8.33 -22.27
N SER A 60 10.70 8.87 -21.46
CA SER A 60 9.45 9.50 -21.94
C SER A 60 9.66 10.93 -22.43
N LEU A 61 10.79 11.56 -22.11
CA LEU A 61 11.16 12.86 -22.65
C LEU A 61 11.57 12.72 -24.12
N ALA A 62 11.25 13.73 -24.93
CA ALA A 62 11.69 13.77 -26.31
C ALA A 62 13.23 13.77 -26.36
N PRO A 63 13.85 12.92 -27.21
CA PRO A 63 15.29 12.92 -27.34
C PRO A 63 15.80 14.28 -27.82
N PRO A 64 17.02 14.69 -27.42
CA PRO A 64 17.62 15.90 -27.94
C PRO A 64 17.75 15.78 -29.48
N PRO A 65 17.44 16.84 -30.25
CA PRO A 65 17.56 16.81 -31.70
C PRO A 65 19.02 16.60 -32.10
N GLU A 66 19.25 15.72 -33.08
CA GLU A 66 20.61 15.38 -33.55
C GLU A 66 21.30 16.54 -34.26
N ILE A 67 20.55 17.32 -35.05
CA ILE A 67 21.07 18.46 -35.82
C ILE A 67 20.29 19.70 -35.42
N VAL A 68 21.02 20.72 -34.96
CA VAL A 68 20.48 22.06 -34.74
C VAL A 68 20.82 22.91 -35.96
N ALA A 69 19.82 23.25 -36.77
CA ALA A 69 20.03 23.96 -38.04
C ALA A 69 20.38 25.46 -37.87
N ASN A 70 20.08 26.01 -36.70
CA ASN A 70 20.09 27.44 -36.41
C ASN A 70 21.27 27.83 -35.49
N VAL A 71 22.42 27.17 -35.67
CA VAL A 71 23.65 27.50 -34.94
C VAL A 71 24.33 28.68 -35.64
N GLN A 72 24.32 29.84 -34.98
CA GLN A 72 25.07 31.02 -35.41
C GLN A 72 26.58 30.81 -35.12
N GLY A 73 27.46 31.45 -35.91
CA GLY A 73 28.91 31.26 -35.78
C GLY A 73 29.46 31.59 -34.39
N SER A 74 30.57 30.94 -33.99
CA SER A 74 31.08 30.97 -32.62
C SER A 74 31.50 32.35 -32.10
N SER A 75 31.83 33.28 -32.99
CA SER A 75 32.20 34.67 -32.66
C SER A 75 31.05 35.66 -32.79
N ALA A 76 29.88 35.21 -33.21
CA ALA A 76 28.73 36.08 -33.41
C ALA A 76 28.11 36.46 -32.05
N GLY A 77 27.66 37.72 -31.91
CA GLY A 77 27.09 38.22 -30.67
C GLY A 77 25.76 37.56 -30.28
N ALA A 78 25.35 37.75 -29.02
CA ALA A 78 24.09 37.22 -28.50
C ALA A 78 22.89 37.85 -29.23
N GLY A 79 22.10 37.02 -29.92
CA GLY A 79 20.84 37.44 -30.54
C GLY A 79 19.71 37.62 -29.52
N SER A 80 18.65 38.34 -29.90
CA SER A 80 17.48 38.57 -29.02
C SER A 80 16.71 37.28 -28.65
N GLY A 81 16.81 36.23 -29.47
CA GLY A 81 16.20 34.93 -29.21
C GLY A 81 17.02 33.98 -28.34
N GLU A 82 18.31 34.27 -28.10
CA GLU A 82 19.25 33.35 -27.43
C GLU A 82 18.81 33.06 -25.98
N PHE A 83 18.28 34.07 -25.30
CA PHE A 83 17.75 33.92 -23.94
C PHE A 83 16.64 32.85 -23.87
N HIS A 84 15.73 32.83 -24.84
CA HIS A 84 14.64 31.86 -24.87
C HIS A 84 15.12 30.46 -25.21
N VAL A 85 16.12 30.33 -26.10
CA VAL A 85 16.77 29.06 -26.41
C VAL A 85 17.40 28.46 -25.15
N TYR A 86 18.19 29.25 -24.41
CA TYR A 86 18.78 28.86 -23.15
C TYR A 86 17.74 28.47 -22.08
N LYS A 87 16.69 29.27 -21.93
CA LYS A 87 15.61 28.99 -20.98
C LYS A 87 14.94 27.65 -21.28
N ALA A 88 14.68 27.36 -22.55
CA ALA A 88 14.07 26.11 -22.99
C ALA A 88 15.02 24.91 -22.87
N SER A 89 16.30 25.07 -23.20
CA SER A 89 17.29 23.99 -23.05
C SER A 89 17.53 23.66 -21.57
N ARG A 90 17.71 24.68 -20.72
CA ARG A 90 17.89 24.50 -19.27
C ARG A 90 16.68 23.83 -18.61
N ARG A 91 15.45 24.23 -18.97
CA ARG A 91 14.24 23.59 -18.44
C ARG A 91 14.17 22.11 -18.83
N ARG A 92 14.45 21.78 -20.09
CA ARG A 92 14.50 20.38 -20.56
C ARG A 92 15.56 19.57 -19.82
N GLU A 93 16.74 20.15 -19.61
CA GLU A 93 17.83 19.45 -18.93
C GLU A 93 17.56 19.22 -17.45
N TYR A 94 16.99 20.19 -16.74
CA TYR A 94 16.59 20.02 -15.34
C TYR A 94 15.49 18.97 -15.19
N GLU A 95 14.52 18.95 -16.11
CA GLU A 95 13.47 17.92 -16.12
C GLU A 95 14.08 16.53 -16.36
N ARG A 96 15.02 16.41 -17.30
CA ARG A 96 15.75 15.16 -17.59
C ARG A 96 16.53 14.67 -16.37
N LEU A 97 17.33 15.53 -15.75
CA LEU A 97 18.12 15.19 -14.57
C LEU A 97 17.23 14.80 -13.39
N ARG A 98 16.14 15.54 -13.16
CA ARG A 98 15.16 15.23 -12.10
C ARG A 98 14.53 13.86 -12.29
N LEU A 99 14.09 13.53 -13.52
CA LEU A 99 13.47 12.23 -13.80
C LEU A 99 14.49 11.10 -13.63
N MET A 100 15.70 11.26 -14.15
CA MET A 100 16.77 10.27 -14.00
C MET A 100 17.13 10.03 -12.52
N GLN A 101 17.22 11.09 -11.71
CA GLN A 101 17.48 10.95 -10.27
C GLN A 101 16.32 10.22 -9.57
N SER A 102 15.07 10.60 -9.88
CA SER A 102 13.89 9.96 -9.28
C SER A 102 13.74 8.49 -9.66
N GLU A 103 14.21 8.08 -10.84
CA GLU A 103 14.24 6.68 -11.26
C GLU A 103 15.26 5.88 -10.46
N VAL A 104 16.48 6.41 -10.33
CA VAL A 104 17.54 5.76 -9.56
C VAL A 104 17.14 5.62 -8.08
N GLU A 105 16.47 6.62 -7.53
CA GLU A 105 15.96 6.57 -6.16
C GLU A 105 14.89 5.47 -6.01
N LYS A 106 13.88 5.44 -6.88
CA LYS A 106 12.86 4.39 -6.89
C LYS A 106 13.44 2.99 -7.07
N GLU A 107 14.39 2.82 -7.99
CA GLU A 107 15.02 1.51 -8.22
C GLU A 107 15.75 1.00 -6.98
N LYS A 108 16.41 1.91 -6.24
CA LYS A 108 17.05 1.57 -4.96
C LYS A 108 16.01 1.19 -3.90
N GLU A 109 14.96 1.99 -3.75
CA GLU A 109 13.87 1.73 -2.80
C GLU A 109 13.18 0.38 -3.09
N ASP A 110 12.87 0.10 -4.36
CA ASP A 110 12.24 -1.15 -4.78
C ASP A 110 13.15 -2.35 -4.49
N LYS A 111 14.46 -2.21 -4.73
CA LYS A 111 15.44 -3.26 -4.43
C LYS A 111 15.57 -3.52 -2.93
N GLU A 112 15.64 -2.47 -2.12
CA GLU A 112 15.69 -2.58 -0.66
C GLU A 112 14.40 -3.20 -0.10
N TRP A 113 13.25 -2.79 -0.64
CA TRP A 113 11.97 -3.35 -0.27
C TRP A 113 11.86 -4.83 -0.61
N GLU A 114 12.30 -5.23 -1.81
CA GLU A 114 12.30 -6.63 -2.23
C GLU A 114 13.20 -7.50 -1.36
N GLN A 115 14.41 -7.02 -1.04
CA GLN A 115 15.32 -7.68 -0.11
C GLN A 115 14.68 -7.85 1.28
N LYS A 116 14.11 -6.78 1.84
CA LYS A 116 13.44 -6.83 3.14
C LYS A 116 12.27 -7.81 3.15
N ARG A 117 11.48 -7.83 2.06
CA ARG A 117 10.34 -8.74 1.88
C ARG A 117 10.81 -10.20 1.80
N GLU A 118 11.87 -10.48 1.06
CA GLU A 118 12.43 -11.83 0.93
C GLU A 118 13.02 -12.32 2.25
N GLU A 119 13.74 -11.46 2.98
CA GLU A 119 14.26 -11.82 4.29
C GLU A 119 13.14 -12.09 5.31
N ALA A 120 12.09 -11.28 5.32
CA ALA A 120 10.92 -11.51 6.17
C ALA A 120 10.27 -12.86 5.84
N ARG A 121 10.06 -13.14 4.55
CA ARG A 121 9.56 -14.44 4.08
C ARG A 121 10.46 -15.60 4.52
N ARG A 122 11.79 -15.47 4.38
CA ARG A 122 12.74 -16.50 4.79
C ARG A 122 12.68 -16.75 6.30
N ARG A 123 12.63 -15.69 7.13
CA ARG A 123 12.49 -15.81 8.59
C ARG A 123 11.19 -16.53 8.97
N ASP A 124 10.09 -16.27 8.28
CA ASP A 124 8.81 -16.93 8.52
C ASP A 124 8.84 -18.40 8.06
N GLU A 125 9.45 -18.70 6.92
CA GLU A 125 9.66 -20.07 6.42
C GLU A 125 10.55 -20.89 7.38
N GLU A 126 11.64 -20.32 7.90
CA GLU A 126 12.51 -20.97 8.90
C GLU A 126 11.75 -21.28 10.20
N LYS A 127 10.95 -20.32 10.71
CA LYS A 127 10.12 -20.52 11.91
C LYS A 127 9.06 -21.59 11.68
N THR A 128 8.37 -21.55 10.54
CA THR A 128 7.31 -22.51 10.21
C THR A 128 7.88 -23.91 9.99
N GLU A 129 9.03 -24.05 9.33
CA GLU A 129 9.71 -25.33 9.10
C GLU A 129 10.22 -25.94 10.41
N LYS A 130 10.82 -25.15 11.31
CA LYS A 130 11.22 -25.60 12.65
C LYS A 130 10.02 -26.12 13.44
N ASN A 131 8.88 -25.42 13.36
CA ASN A 131 7.64 -25.83 14.02
C ASN A 131 7.03 -27.08 13.37
N ARG A 132 7.07 -27.19 12.04
CA ARG A 132 6.64 -28.37 11.29
C ARG A 132 7.44 -29.61 11.68
N LYS A 133 8.78 -29.53 11.65
CA LYS A 133 9.69 -30.61 12.11
C LYS A 133 9.41 -31.04 13.56
N ARG A 134 9.15 -30.08 14.47
CA ARG A 134 8.77 -30.39 15.86
C ARG A 134 7.44 -31.15 15.95
N ARG A 135 6.43 -30.76 15.15
CA ARG A 135 5.13 -31.45 15.08
C ARG A 135 5.24 -32.85 14.48
N GLU A 136 6.01 -33.00 13.40
CA GLU A 136 6.25 -34.30 12.75
C GLU A 136 6.97 -35.28 13.68
N LYS A 137 8.01 -34.84 14.39
CA LYS A 137 8.69 -35.68 15.39
C LYS A 137 7.73 -36.14 16.49
N ARG A 138 6.87 -35.24 16.98
CA ARG A 138 5.85 -35.57 17.99
C ARG A 138 4.82 -36.56 17.43
N ASN A 139 4.36 -36.37 16.19
CA ASN A 139 3.40 -37.25 15.54
C ASN A 139 3.99 -38.64 15.27
N ALA A 140 5.26 -38.72 14.85
CA ALA A 140 5.97 -39.98 14.66
C ALA A 140 6.13 -40.75 15.98
N ALA A 141 6.48 -40.07 17.08
CA ALA A 141 6.56 -40.68 18.40
C ALA A 141 5.20 -41.22 18.88
N LYS A 142 4.11 -40.46 18.68
CA LYS A 142 2.74 -40.91 19.00
C LYS A 142 2.32 -42.12 18.16
N LYS A 143 2.61 -42.12 16.85
CA LYS A 143 2.33 -43.26 15.97
C LYS A 143 3.08 -44.52 16.42
N LYS A 144 4.36 -44.40 16.81
CA LYS A 144 5.15 -45.51 17.34
C LYS A 144 4.60 -46.05 18.66
N SER A 145 4.14 -45.16 19.55
CA SER A 145 3.49 -45.56 20.82
C SER A 145 2.15 -46.27 20.59
N ASN A 146 1.32 -45.79 19.65
CA ASN A 146 0.05 -46.45 19.33
C ASN A 146 0.25 -47.80 18.63
N ASN A 147 1.25 -47.95 17.75
CA ASN A 147 1.56 -49.24 17.13
C ASN A 147 2.08 -50.26 18.16
N ASN A 148 2.88 -49.85 19.14
CA ASN A 148 3.31 -50.74 20.22
C ASN A 148 2.13 -51.15 21.13
N ASN A 149 1.15 -50.26 21.36
CA ASN A 149 -0.04 -50.61 22.13
C ASN A 149 -1.02 -51.53 21.36
N ASN A 150 -1.09 -51.43 20.03
CA ASN A 150 -1.95 -52.30 19.22
C ASN A 150 -1.40 -53.74 19.04
N ASN A 151 -0.11 -53.97 19.27
CA ASN A 151 0.49 -55.32 19.22
C ASN A 151 0.46 -56.06 20.56
N ASN A 152 0.00 -55.44 21.65
CA ASN A 152 -0.14 -56.09 22.94
C ASN A 152 -1.61 -56.12 23.33
N GLY A 153 -2.38 -56.97 22.64
CA GLY A 153 -3.72 -57.34 23.04
C GLY A 153 -3.68 -58.16 24.32
N ASN A 154 -3.65 -57.49 25.47
CA ASN A 154 -4.09 -58.07 26.72
C ASN A 154 -4.98 -57.05 27.43
N GLN A 155 -6.26 -57.43 27.53
CA GLN A 155 -7.25 -56.71 28.31
C GLN A 155 -6.88 -56.89 29.78
N ASP A 156 -6.59 -55.80 30.50
CA ASP A 156 -7.03 -55.58 31.87
C ASP A 156 -6.54 -54.24 32.45
N ALA A 157 -7.37 -53.71 33.34
CA ALA A 157 -7.44 -52.34 33.80
C ALA A 157 -6.15 -51.75 34.43
N ALA A 158 -5.81 -50.51 34.04
CA ALA A 158 -4.95 -49.65 34.85
C ALA A 158 -5.24 -48.16 34.60
N VAL A 159 -5.99 -47.58 35.54
CA VAL A 159 -6.00 -46.19 36.03
C VAL A 159 -5.37 -45.13 35.10
N TYR A 160 -6.23 -44.30 34.52
CA TYR A 160 -5.89 -43.03 33.89
C TYR A 160 -5.24 -42.09 34.91
N LYS A 161 -3.90 -42.04 34.94
CA LYS A 161 -3.15 -40.98 35.62
C LYS A 161 -2.83 -39.91 34.58
N GLY A 162 -3.68 -38.87 34.56
CA GLY A 162 -3.50 -37.69 33.72
C GLY A 162 -2.12 -37.03 33.91
N PRO A 163 -1.70 -36.18 32.96
CA PRO A 163 -0.34 -35.63 32.94
C PRO A 163 -0.02 -34.89 34.25
N ASN A 164 1.15 -35.18 34.81
CA ASN A 164 1.68 -34.57 36.03
C ASN A 164 1.50 -33.04 36.01
N LYS A 165 0.73 -32.52 36.97
CA LYS A 165 0.44 -31.08 37.15
C LYS A 165 1.73 -30.21 37.18
N MET A 166 2.85 -30.78 37.61
CA MET A 166 4.17 -30.13 37.63
C MET A 166 4.70 -29.70 36.24
N ALA A 167 4.38 -30.44 35.16
CA ALA A 167 4.85 -30.10 33.82
C ALA A 167 4.02 -28.97 33.17
N VAL A 168 2.74 -28.86 33.55
CA VAL A 168 1.85 -27.77 33.13
C VAL A 168 2.17 -26.50 33.91
N GLU A 169 2.47 -26.63 35.21
CA GLU A 169 2.86 -25.50 36.05
C GLU A 169 4.25 -24.95 35.68
N GLN A 170 5.20 -25.81 35.28
CA GLN A 170 6.52 -25.36 34.81
C GLN A 170 6.48 -24.70 33.42
N ALA A 171 5.48 -25.04 32.59
CA ALA A 171 5.22 -24.37 31.32
C ALA A 171 4.52 -23.02 31.52
N LEU A 172 3.64 -22.91 32.53
CA LEU A 172 2.95 -21.66 32.89
C LEU A 172 3.87 -20.68 33.65
N ARG A 173 4.77 -21.17 34.51
CA ARG A 173 5.78 -20.32 35.17
C ARG A 173 6.87 -19.82 34.22
N ARG A 174 7.13 -20.53 33.12
CA ARG A 174 8.00 -20.05 32.01
C ARG A 174 7.34 -18.94 31.18
N THR A 175 6.01 -18.80 31.24
CA THR A 175 5.30 -17.66 30.63
C THR A 175 5.14 -16.48 31.58
N GLU A 176 5.42 -16.65 32.88
CA GLU A 176 5.25 -15.59 33.90
C GLU A 176 6.57 -14.89 34.29
N ASN A 177 7.74 -15.54 34.13
CA ASN A 177 9.05 -14.92 34.37
C ASN A 177 9.83 -14.70 33.07
N GLY A 178 9.30 -13.81 32.21
CA GLY A 178 10.02 -13.21 31.10
C GLY A 178 10.64 -11.88 31.50
N GLN A 179 11.81 -11.91 32.16
CA GLN A 179 12.86 -10.91 31.90
C GLN A 179 13.49 -11.33 30.56
N GLY A 180 13.54 -10.55 29.49
CA GLY A 180 13.39 -9.11 29.34
C GLY A 180 14.56 -8.68 28.46
N ASP A 181 14.35 -8.67 27.15
CA ASP A 181 15.12 -7.83 26.23
C ASP A 181 14.06 -7.00 25.49
N GLU A 182 13.67 -5.91 26.14
CA GLU A 182 12.97 -4.78 25.54
C GLU A 182 13.98 -4.01 24.70
N GLU A 183 13.71 -3.82 23.40
CA GLU A 183 13.77 -2.51 22.72
C GLU A 183 12.93 -2.63 21.44
N ASP A 184 11.66 -2.23 21.49
CA ASP A 184 10.92 -1.75 20.32
C ASP A 184 9.80 -0.83 20.84
N GLN A 185 10.07 0.47 20.85
CA GLN A 185 9.09 1.50 21.16
C GLN A 185 8.06 1.58 20.02
N ALA A 186 6.80 1.30 20.35
CA ALA A 186 5.66 1.67 19.53
C ALA A 186 5.24 3.11 19.85
N MET A 187 5.34 3.99 18.86
CA MET A 187 4.87 5.38 18.91
C MET A 187 3.34 5.44 18.95
N PRO A 188 2.72 6.24 19.84
CA PRO A 188 1.32 6.63 19.68
C PRO A 188 1.21 7.82 18.71
N VAL A 189 0.29 7.70 17.75
CA VAL A 189 -0.21 8.81 16.94
C VAL A 189 -1.30 9.52 17.73
N ASP A 190 -1.08 10.78 18.10
CA ASP A 190 -2.10 11.83 18.11
C ASP A 190 -1.41 13.21 18.19
N GLY A 191 -1.88 14.14 17.36
CA GLY A 191 -1.12 15.30 16.93
C GLY A 191 -1.09 16.51 17.86
N ALA A 192 -0.11 17.39 17.61
CA ALA A 192 -0.19 18.83 17.77
C ALA A 192 1.00 19.48 17.05
N ASP A 193 0.68 20.50 16.25
CA ASP A 193 1.58 21.38 15.50
C ASP A 193 2.54 22.14 16.42
N GLN A 194 3.85 21.97 16.27
CA GLN A 194 4.88 22.88 16.80
C GLN A 194 6.08 22.96 15.84
N SER A 195 6.21 24.11 15.19
CA SER A 195 7.35 24.55 14.39
C SER A 195 8.62 24.68 15.25
N THR A 196 9.63 23.85 14.99
CA THR A 196 10.99 24.04 15.53
C THR A 196 11.87 24.74 14.49
N GLU A 197 12.21 26.00 14.73
CA GLU A 197 13.16 26.77 13.93
C GLU A 197 14.58 26.18 14.10
N THR A 198 15.20 25.78 12.99
CA THR A 198 16.61 25.37 12.96
C THR A 198 17.52 26.61 12.91
N PRO A 199 18.59 26.70 13.73
CA PRO A 199 19.54 27.81 13.66
C PRO A 199 20.32 27.78 12.34
N GLY A 200 20.35 28.92 11.65
CA GLY A 200 20.94 29.09 10.33
C GLY A 200 22.45 28.86 10.27
N VAL A 201 22.92 28.36 9.12
CA VAL A 201 24.34 28.18 8.80
C VAL A 201 25.00 29.56 8.65
N ILE A 202 26.00 29.84 9.48
CA ILE A 202 26.86 31.02 9.35
C ILE A 202 28.01 30.65 8.40
N ILE A 203 28.06 31.29 7.24
CA ILE A 203 29.19 31.19 6.29
C ILE A 203 30.18 32.30 6.65
N HIS A 204 31.43 31.94 6.93
CA HIS A 204 32.54 32.89 7.00
C HIS A 204 33.20 32.94 5.62
N GLU A 205 33.27 34.13 5.03
CA GLU A 205 34.08 34.41 3.83
C GLU A 205 35.51 34.67 4.28
N ASP A 206 36.44 33.82 3.82
CA ASP A 206 37.87 34.11 3.68
C ASP A 206 38.33 33.61 2.30
#